data_AF-A0A1J5G1L6-F1
#
_entry.id   AF-A0A1J5G1L6-F1
#
_cell.length_a   1.000
_cell.length_b   1.000
_cell.length_c   1.000
_cell.angle_alpha   90.00
_cell.angle_beta   90.00
_cell.angle_gamma   90.00
#
_symmetry.space_group_name_H-M   'P 1'
#
loop_
_entity.id
_entity.type
_entity.pdbx_description
1 polymer ?
#
loop_
_entity_poly.entity_id
_entity_poly.type
_entity_poly.pdbx_seq_one_letter_code
_entity_poly.pdbx_strand_id
1 'polypeptide(L)'
;METLKKDWFRGGIILVVVIFAVSVLWMLYQSMVAIPKQKIAGEQKQFEYNVENLKQCNSEAEQRYINGWTNDCAELKKEARCALPLYMSEKWDKMVVEDKNRCAELYKN
;
A
#
# COMPACT_ATOMS: atom_id res chain seq x y z
N MET A 1 32.24 27.00 -58.02
CA MET A 1 31.28 27.36 -56.94
C MET A 1 30.23 26.27 -56.66
N GLU A 2 30.33 25.07 -57.21
CA GLU A 2 29.29 24.03 -57.03
C GLU A 2 29.57 23.04 -55.88
N THR A 3 30.84 22.90 -55.48
CA THR A 3 31.24 21.99 -54.39
C THR A 3 30.82 22.50 -53.00
N LEU A 4 30.94 23.81 -52.76
CA LEU A 4 30.56 24.45 -51.49
C LEU A 4 29.05 24.32 -51.15
N LYS A 5 28.16 24.30 -52.15
CA LYS A 5 26.71 24.11 -51.92
C LYS A 5 26.36 22.68 -51.49
N LYS A 6 27.08 21.69 -52.02
CA LYS A 6 26.81 20.26 -51.78
C LYS A 6 27.19 19.84 -50.36
N ASP A 7 28.26 20.42 -49.81
CA ASP A 7 28.71 20.15 -48.44
C ASP A 7 27.84 20.86 -47.39
N TRP A 8 27.30 22.04 -47.71
CA TRP A 8 26.33 22.73 -46.86
C TRP A 8 24.99 21.98 -46.78
N PHE A 9 24.51 21.45 -47.90
CA PHE A 9 23.31 20.59 -47.92
C PHE A 9 23.51 19.28 -47.16
N ARG A 10 24.69 18.64 -47.28
CA ARG A 10 25.02 17.42 -46.52
C ARG A 10 25.15 17.68 -45.03
N GLY A 11 25.79 18.78 -44.63
CA GLY A 11 25.87 19.20 -43.22
C GLY A 11 24.50 19.52 -42.61
N GLY A 12 23.63 20.18 -43.38
CA GLY A 12 22.25 20.47 -42.96
C GLY A 12 21.41 19.21 -42.76
N ILE A 13 21.49 18.24 -43.67
CA ILE A 13 20.76 16.97 -43.54
C ILE A 13 21.24 16.18 -42.32
N ILE A 14 22.56 16.10 -42.08
CA ILE A 14 23.12 15.42 -40.90
C ILE A 14 22.61 16.07 -39.61
N LEU A 15 22.58 17.40 -39.55
CA LEU A 15 22.12 18.14 -38.38
C LEU A 15 20.63 17.88 -38.08
N VAL A 16 19.78 17.81 -39.11
CA VAL A 16 18.35 17.45 -38.94
C VAL A 16 18.19 16.02 -38.40
N VAL A 17 18.98 15.06 -38.92
CA VAL A 17 18.93 13.67 -38.45
C VAL A 17 19.37 13.56 -36.98
N VAL A 18 20.41 14.29 -36.57
CA VAL A 18 20.88 14.32 -35.19
C VAL A 18 19.83 14.92 -34.26
N ILE A 19 19.21 16.04 -34.63
CA ILE A 19 18.13 16.66 -33.84
C ILE A 19 16.95 15.70 -33.68
N PHE A 20 16.58 14.99 -34.75
CA PHE A 20 15.49 14.03 -34.70
C PHE A 20 15.83 12.85 -33.79
N ALA A 21 17.05 12.30 -33.90
CA ALA A 21 17.51 11.22 -33.04
C ALA A 21 17.52 11.61 -31.56
N VAL A 22 18.01 12.81 -31.22
CA VAL A 22 18.02 13.31 -29.83
C VAL A 22 16.59 13.50 -29.31
N SER A 23 15.68 14.00 -30.13
CA SER A 23 14.27 14.19 -29.75
C SER A 23 13.57 12.85 -29.47
N VAL A 24 13.81 11.83 -30.29
CA VAL A 24 13.27 10.48 -30.08
C VAL A 24 13.84 9.85 -28.81
N LEU A 25 15.15 9.96 -28.58
CA LEU A 25 15.79 9.48 -27.35
C LEU A 25 15.21 10.15 -26.09
N TRP A 26 14.93 11.45 -26.16
CA TRP A 26 14.32 12.19 -25.06
C TRP A 26 12.90 11.71 -24.75
N MET A 27 12.07 11.48 -25.78
CA MET A 27 10.72 10.93 -25.60
C MET A 27 10.75 9.53 -24.98
N LEU A 28 11.66 8.66 -25.43
CA LEU A 28 11.84 7.33 -24.86
C LEU A 28 12.27 7.38 -23.39
N TYR A 29 13.20 8.27 -23.03
CA TYR A 29 13.63 8.47 -21.64
C TYR A 29 12.47 8.88 -20.72
N GLN A 30 11.64 9.84 -21.14
CA GLN A 30 10.47 10.27 -20.35
C GLN A 30 9.47 9.13 -20.16
N SER A 31 9.25 8.31 -21.19
CA SER A 31 8.34 7.15 -21.10
C SER A 31 8.84 6.08 -20.10
N MET A 32 10.14 5.81 -20.07
CA MET A 32 10.73 4.83 -19.14
C MET A 32 10.73 5.31 -17.69
N VAL A 33 10.80 6.62 -17.44
CA VAL A 33 10.84 7.18 -16.07
C VAL A 33 9.44 7.41 -15.49
N ALA A 34 8.44 7.74 -16.32
CA ALA A 34 7.09 8.05 -15.86
C ALA A 34 6.28 6.80 -15.45
N ILE A 35 6.40 5.71 -16.21
CA ILE A 35 5.65 4.46 -15.98
C ILE A 35 5.98 3.80 -14.62
N PRO A 36 7.25 3.62 -14.20
CA PRO A 36 7.55 2.97 -12.94
C PRO A 36 7.14 3.81 -11.73
N LYS A 37 7.22 5.15 -11.81
CA LYS A 37 6.88 6.04 -10.68
C LYS A 37 5.40 6.00 -10.34
N GLN A 38 4.51 5.91 -11.33
CA GLN A 38 3.07 5.82 -11.08
C GLN A 38 2.68 4.46 -10.51
N LYS A 39 3.30 3.37 -10.99
CA LYS A 39 3.04 2.01 -10.47
C LYS A 39 3.50 1.86 -9.02
N ILE A 40 4.73 2.31 -8.71
CA ILE A 40 5.31 2.23 -7.36
C ILE A 40 4.53 3.12 -6.36
N ALA A 41 4.11 4.33 -6.76
CA ALA A 41 3.31 5.20 -5.91
C ALA A 41 1.89 4.66 -5.65
N GLY A 42 1.30 3.96 -6.62
CA GLY A 42 0.02 3.26 -6.45
C GLY A 42 0.13 2.08 -5.47
N GLU A 43 1.16 1.24 -5.64
CA GLU A 43 1.44 0.10 -4.76
C GLU A 43 1.75 0.55 -3.32
N GLN A 44 2.51 1.64 -3.14
CA GLN A 44 2.78 2.21 -1.81
C GLN A 44 1.52 2.73 -1.10
N LYS A 45 0.64 3.46 -1.81
CA LYS A 45 -0.63 3.95 -1.23
C LYS A 45 -1.57 2.82 -0.84
N GLN A 46 -1.62 1.77 -1.65
CA GLN A 46 -2.43 0.58 -1.34
C GLN A 46 -1.89 -0.15 -0.11
N PHE A 47 -0.56 -0.29 0.01
CA PHE A 47 0.07 -0.88 1.18
C PHE A 47 -0.18 -0.06 2.46
N GLU A 48 -0.01 1.27 2.40
CA GLU A 48 -0.28 2.15 3.55
C GLU A 48 -1.75 2.05 4.00
N TYR A 49 -2.69 2.06 3.06
CA TYR A 49 -4.12 1.89 3.34
C TYR A 49 -4.41 0.54 4.02
N ASN A 50 -3.83 -0.56 3.53
CA ASN A 50 -4.05 -1.89 4.09
C ASN A 50 -3.42 -2.02 5.49
N VAL A 51 -2.28 -1.38 5.76
CA VAL A 51 -1.67 -1.33 7.10
C VAL A 51 -2.53 -0.52 8.09
N GLU A 52 -3.06 0.63 7.68
CA GLU A 52 -3.92 1.46 8.55
C GLU A 52 -5.22 0.73 8.89
N ASN A 53 -5.88 0.13 7.91
CA ASN A 53 -7.11 -0.61 8.14
C ASN A 53 -6.90 -1.91 8.93
N LEU A 54 -5.76 -2.58 8.76
CA LEU A 54 -5.40 -3.73 9.59
C LEU A 54 -5.25 -3.32 11.07
N LYS A 55 -4.58 -2.19 11.34
CA LYS A 55 -4.47 -1.65 12.71
C LYS A 55 -5.83 -1.31 13.29
N GLN A 56 -6.68 -0.65 12.52
CA GLN A 56 -8.03 -0.29 12.93
C GLN A 56 -8.87 -1.54 13.23
N CYS A 57 -8.86 -2.54 12.35
CA CYS A 57 -9.59 -3.79 12.55
C CYS A 57 -9.12 -4.55 13.79
N ASN A 58 -7.80 -4.62 14.03
CA ASN A 58 -7.24 -5.24 15.22
C ASN A 58 -7.62 -4.49 16.51
N SER A 59 -7.67 -3.16 16.46
CA SER A 59 -8.14 -2.31 17.57
C SER A 59 -9.61 -2.58 17.89
N GLU A 60 -10.46 -2.69 16.88
CA GLU A 60 -11.88 -3.01 17.06
C GLU A 60 -12.11 -4.41 17.64
N ALA A 61 -11.32 -5.40 17.20
CA ALA A 61 -11.35 -6.75 17.78
C ALA A 61 -10.99 -6.73 19.27
N GLU A 62 -9.99 -5.94 19.65
CA GLU A 62 -9.55 -5.78 21.03
C GLU A 62 -10.59 -5.03 21.88
N GLN A 63 -11.22 -3.98 21.33
CA GLN A 63 -12.31 -3.30 22.01
C GLN A 63 -13.52 -4.22 22.21
N ARG A 64 -13.88 -5.06 21.23
CA ARG A 64 -14.94 -6.07 21.39
C ARG A 64 -14.61 -7.03 22.53
N TYR A 65 -13.37 -7.51 22.59
CA TYR A 65 -12.90 -8.33 23.69
C TYR A 65 -13.01 -7.62 25.05
N ILE A 66 -12.49 -6.40 25.18
CA ILE A 66 -12.52 -5.64 26.44
C ILE A 66 -13.96 -5.36 26.89
N ASN A 67 -14.82 -4.92 25.97
CA ASN A 67 -16.21 -4.61 26.27
C ASN A 67 -16.98 -5.87 26.66
N GLY A 68 -16.80 -6.97 25.90
CA GLY A 68 -17.40 -8.26 26.19
C GLY A 68 -16.97 -8.82 27.55
N TRP A 69 -15.67 -8.81 27.80
CA TRP A 69 -15.10 -9.19 29.09
C TRP A 69 -15.72 -8.36 30.21
N THR A 70 -15.69 -7.03 30.09
CA THR A 70 -16.21 -6.11 31.12
C THR A 70 -17.70 -6.29 31.38
N ASN A 71 -18.50 -6.55 30.34
CA ASN A 71 -19.93 -6.81 30.47
C ASN A 71 -20.17 -8.13 31.23
N ASP A 72 -19.50 -9.22 30.85
CA ASP A 72 -19.61 -10.51 31.55
C ASP A 72 -19.16 -10.39 33.02
N CYS A 73 -18.14 -9.57 33.29
CA CYS A 73 -17.69 -9.25 34.64
C CYS A 73 -18.75 -8.53 35.47
N ALA A 74 -19.43 -7.54 34.85
CA ALA A 74 -20.49 -6.78 35.47
C ALA A 74 -21.72 -7.65 35.75
N GLU A 75 -22.09 -8.53 34.83
CA GLU A 75 -23.17 -9.51 35.01
C GLU A 75 -22.89 -10.45 36.20
N LEU A 76 -21.63 -10.86 36.36
CA LEU A 76 -21.19 -11.69 37.48
C LEU A 76 -21.00 -10.90 38.79
N LYS A 77 -21.26 -9.59 38.80
CA LYS A 77 -21.06 -8.67 39.94
C LYS A 77 -19.65 -8.75 40.53
N LYS A 78 -18.64 -9.04 39.70
CA LYS A 78 -17.23 -9.10 40.12
C LYS A 78 -16.55 -7.77 39.82
N GLU A 79 -16.33 -6.94 40.85
CA GLU A 79 -15.55 -5.70 40.71
C GLU A 79 -14.04 -5.88 40.96
N ALA A 80 -13.26 -4.93 40.40
CA ALA A 80 -11.82 -4.66 40.48
C ALA A 80 -10.83 -5.77 40.08
N ARG A 81 -11.21 -7.04 40.15
CA ARG A 81 -10.44 -8.20 39.66
C ARG A 81 -11.38 -9.17 39.00
N CYS A 82 -11.86 -8.81 37.82
CA CYS A 82 -12.69 -9.72 37.08
C CYS A 82 -11.87 -10.90 36.57
N ALA A 83 -11.98 -12.01 37.28
CA ALA A 83 -11.64 -13.32 36.79
C ALA A 83 -12.94 -14.00 36.33
N LEU A 84 -13.15 -14.00 35.02
CA LEU A 84 -14.19 -14.80 34.40
C LEU A 84 -13.91 -16.30 34.67
N PRO A 85 -14.96 -17.13 34.78
CA PRO A 85 -14.79 -18.58 34.74
C PRO A 85 -14.00 -19.02 33.51
N LEU A 86 -13.20 -20.08 33.64
CA LEU A 86 -12.32 -20.61 32.58
C LEU A 86 -13.01 -20.72 31.21
N TYR A 87 -14.23 -21.26 31.16
CA TYR A 87 -14.97 -21.43 29.92
C TYR A 87 -15.34 -20.10 29.24
N MET A 88 -15.59 -19.03 30.00
CA MET A 88 -15.86 -17.69 29.47
C MET A 88 -14.58 -17.01 29.01
N SER A 89 -13.50 -17.10 29.79
CA SER A 89 -12.20 -16.56 29.37
C SER A 89 -11.69 -17.22 28.10
N GLU A 90 -11.75 -18.55 28.00
CA GLU A 90 -11.32 -19.28 26.79
C GLU A 90 -12.16 -18.92 25.57
N LYS A 91 -13.46 -18.65 25.75
CA LYS A 91 -14.34 -18.21 24.68
C LYS A 91 -13.92 -16.84 24.16
N TRP A 92 -13.66 -15.88 25.04
CA TRP A 92 -13.20 -14.55 24.66
C TRP A 92 -11.81 -14.57 24.02
N ASP A 93 -10.90 -15.39 24.55
CA ASP A 93 -9.55 -15.59 24.00
C ASP A 93 -9.61 -16.17 22.57
N LYS A 94 -10.45 -17.19 22.34
CA LYS A 94 -10.66 -17.74 21.00
C LYS A 94 -11.26 -16.69 20.05
N MET A 95 -12.26 -15.94 20.52
CA MET A 95 -12.92 -14.93 19.70
C MET A 95 -11.97 -13.80 19.28
N VAL A 96 -11.13 -13.29 20.19
CA VAL A 96 -10.16 -12.23 19.83
C VAL A 96 -9.10 -12.74 18.86
N VAL A 97 -8.65 -13.99 19.00
CA VAL A 97 -7.71 -14.62 18.07
C VAL A 97 -8.35 -14.82 16.69
N GLU A 98 -9.58 -15.33 16.63
CA GLU A 98 -10.33 -15.52 15.39
C GLU A 98 -10.61 -14.20 14.67
N ASP A 99 -11.02 -13.17 15.41
CA ASP A 99 -11.25 -11.83 14.85
C ASP A 99 -9.96 -11.21 14.31
N LYS A 100 -8.84 -11.30 15.04
CA LYS A 100 -7.53 -10.81 14.57
C LYS A 100 -7.04 -11.59 13.35
N ASN A 101 -7.26 -12.90 13.30
CA ASN A 101 -6.94 -13.72 12.12
C ASN A 101 -7.80 -13.31 10.91
N ARG A 102 -9.09 -13.05 11.10
CA ARG A 102 -9.97 -12.54 10.04
C ARG A 102 -9.52 -11.16 9.55
N CYS A 103 -9.12 -10.26 10.44
CA CYS A 103 -8.53 -8.97 10.06
C CYS A 103 -7.26 -9.17 9.24
N ALA A 104 -6.39 -10.10 9.64
CA ALA A 104 -5.17 -10.41 8.91
C ALA A 104 -5.46 -10.98 7.52
N GLU A 105 -6.50 -11.80 7.33
CA GLU A 105 -6.91 -12.30 6.02
C GLU A 105 -7.52 -11.21 5.13
N LEU A 106 -8.35 -10.33 5.69
CA LEU A 106 -9.01 -9.23 4.95
C LEU A 106 -8.03 -8.22 4.39
N TYR A 107 -6.98 -7.89 5.16
CA TYR A 107 -5.95 -6.92 4.79
C TYR A 107 -4.63 -7.59 4.43
N LYS A 108 -4.66 -8.88 4.08
CA LYS A 108 -3.53 -9.58 3.49
C LYS A 108 -3.32 -9.05 2.07
N ASN A 109 -2.61 -7.93 1.93
CA ASN A 109 -1.84 -7.49 0.76
C ASN A 109 -1.24 -6.11 1.01
#